data_AF-A0A0G0L2C1-F1
#
_entry.id   AF-A0A0G0L2C1-F1
#
_cell.length_a   1.000
_cell.length_b   1.000
_cell.length_c   1.000
_cell.angle_alpha   90.00
_cell.angle_beta   90.00
_cell.angle_gamma   90.00
#
_symmetry.space_group_name_H-M   'P 1'
#
loop_
_entity.id
_entity.type
_entity.pdbx_description
1 polymer ?
#
loop_
_entity_poly.entity_id
_entity_poly.type
_entity_poly.pdbx_seq_one_letter_code
_entity_poly.pdbx_strand_id
1 'polypeptide(L)'
;GVNANANAKGSLRSLLALGRDQICTFNSGTGASEVSGTMYLSGSMVRGDFSSKGPSGVMEESHMIKQGDVVFTWSGNKGAKLGMSQMNTNVSSQNSGSFGLSSIFDQNLNYKCNNWSKDNAKFSTPSGIVFEDLEALEKSMKLKVQ
;
A
#
# COMPACT_ATOMS: atom_id res chain seq x y z
N GLY A 1 -2.72 -27.87 -13.91
CA GLY A 1 -1.68 -26.85 -13.69
C GLY A 1 -2.35 -25.51 -13.60
N VAL A 2 -2.11 -24.73 -12.54
CA VAL A 2 -2.73 -23.41 -12.40
C VAL A 2 -1.92 -22.40 -13.23
N ASN A 3 -2.61 -21.73 -14.15
CA ASN A 3 -2.02 -20.80 -15.10
C ASN A 3 -1.27 -19.67 -14.37
N ALA A 4 0.00 -19.47 -14.76
CA ALA A 4 0.90 -18.48 -14.19
C ALA A 4 0.57 -17.01 -14.53
N ASN A 5 -0.57 -16.77 -15.20
CA ASN A 5 -1.05 -15.46 -15.62
C ASN A 5 -2.54 -15.36 -15.25
N ALA A 6 -2.84 -14.76 -14.09
CA ALA A 6 -4.22 -14.57 -13.65
C ALA A 6 -4.60 -13.09 -13.80
N ASN A 7 -5.59 -12.82 -14.65
CA ASN A 7 -6.35 -11.57 -14.56
C ASN A 7 -7.35 -11.74 -13.42
N ALA A 8 -7.08 -11.10 -12.29
CA ALA A 8 -7.92 -11.17 -11.10
C ALA A 8 -8.66 -9.85 -10.91
N LYS A 9 -9.98 -9.89 -10.93
CA LYS A 9 -10.82 -8.76 -10.49
C LYS A 9 -11.15 -8.95 -9.01
N GLY A 10 -10.85 -7.96 -8.19
CA GLY A 10 -11.08 -8.04 -6.76
C GLY A 10 -10.34 -6.94 -6.01
N SER A 11 -10.34 -7.00 -4.69
CA SER A 11 -9.56 -6.11 -3.84
C SER A 11 -8.21 -6.71 -3.47
N LEU A 12 -7.24 -5.88 -3.10
CA LEU A 12 -5.98 -6.37 -2.54
C LEU A 12 -6.22 -7.31 -1.35
N ARG A 13 -7.18 -6.97 -0.46
CA ARG A 13 -7.54 -7.85 0.67
C ARG A 13 -7.94 -9.25 0.20
N SER A 14 -8.71 -9.36 -0.87
CA SER A 14 -9.09 -10.66 -1.45
C SER A 14 -7.89 -11.42 -2.04
N LEU A 15 -6.94 -10.72 -2.66
CA LEU A 15 -5.71 -11.34 -3.19
C LEU A 15 -4.81 -11.88 -2.07
N LEU A 16 -4.70 -11.14 -0.96
CA LEU A 16 -3.95 -11.58 0.21
C LEU A 16 -4.55 -12.83 0.86
N ALA A 17 -5.89 -12.92 0.91
CA ALA A 17 -6.59 -14.08 1.43
C ALA A 17 -6.30 -15.37 0.63
N LEU A 18 -5.81 -15.27 -0.60
CA LEU A 18 -5.38 -16.44 -1.40
C LEU A 18 -4.07 -17.05 -0.88
N GLY A 19 -3.26 -16.31 -0.11
CA GLY A 19 -2.01 -16.80 0.47
C GLY A 19 -0.95 -17.22 -0.55
N ARG A 20 -1.01 -16.69 -1.79
CA ARG A 20 -0.09 -17.05 -2.88
C ARG A 20 1.05 -16.06 -2.99
N ASP A 21 2.23 -16.58 -3.32
CA ASP A 21 3.37 -15.78 -3.74
C ASP A 21 3.15 -15.31 -5.18
N GLN A 22 2.88 -14.02 -5.36
CA GLN A 22 2.61 -13.43 -6.67
C GLN A 22 3.01 -11.95 -6.76
N ILE A 23 3.36 -11.52 -7.97
CA ILE A 23 3.47 -10.11 -8.32
C ILE A 23 2.21 -9.73 -9.10
N CYS A 24 1.46 -8.75 -8.60
CA CYS A 24 0.27 -8.23 -9.25
C CYS A 24 0.49 -6.78 -9.68
N THR A 25 0.11 -6.46 -10.91
CA THR A 25 0.11 -5.07 -11.41
C THR A 25 -1.31 -4.61 -11.69
N PHE A 26 -1.58 -3.32 -11.52
CA PHE A 26 -2.86 -2.72 -11.93
C PHE A 26 -2.64 -1.33 -12.52
N ASN A 27 -3.65 -0.89 -13.27
CA ASN A 27 -3.82 0.49 -13.69
C ASN A 27 -5.31 0.81 -13.60
N SER A 28 -5.65 1.99 -13.09
CA SER A 28 -7.01 2.49 -12.92
C SER A 28 -7.04 4.00 -13.16
N GLY A 29 -8.20 4.51 -13.56
CA GLY A 29 -8.41 5.93 -13.85
C GLY A 29 -8.55 6.23 -15.35
N THR A 30 -8.57 7.52 -15.66
CA THR A 30 -8.76 8.09 -17.01
C THR A 30 -7.86 9.30 -17.13
N GLY A 31 -7.19 9.55 -18.27
CA GLY A 31 -6.11 10.54 -18.51
C GLY A 31 -5.93 11.80 -17.63
N ALA A 32 -6.99 12.40 -17.08
CA ALA A 32 -6.92 13.48 -16.11
C ALA A 32 -6.59 13.04 -14.66
N SER A 33 -6.81 11.77 -14.32
CA SER A 33 -6.45 11.16 -13.04
C SER A 33 -6.20 9.67 -13.23
N GLU A 34 -4.97 9.23 -12.99
CA GLU A 34 -4.54 7.86 -13.20
C GLU A 34 -3.81 7.34 -11.97
N VAL A 35 -3.96 6.06 -11.66
CA VAL A 35 -3.21 5.36 -10.63
C VAL A 35 -2.80 4.00 -11.15
N SER A 36 -1.53 3.68 -10.98
CA SER A 36 -0.98 2.38 -11.31
C SER A 36 -0.13 1.88 -10.15
N GLY A 37 0.05 0.56 -10.08
CA GLY A 37 0.89 0.00 -9.05
C GLY A 37 1.35 -1.41 -9.33
N THR A 38 2.44 -1.76 -8.64
CA THR A 38 2.99 -3.11 -8.56
C THR A 38 2.92 -3.58 -7.11
N MET A 39 2.45 -4.80 -6.92
CA MET A 39 2.23 -5.41 -5.63
C MET A 39 2.98 -6.72 -5.56
N TYR A 40 3.85 -6.88 -4.56
CA TYR A 40 4.52 -8.14 -4.27
C TYR A 40 3.86 -8.77 -3.05
N LEU A 41 3.33 -9.97 -3.24
CA LEU A 41 2.60 -10.72 -2.21
C LEU A 41 3.43 -11.95 -1.84
N SER A 42 3.61 -12.19 -0.54
CA SER A 42 4.13 -13.47 -0.05
C SER A 42 3.63 -13.78 1.35
N GLY A 43 2.82 -14.84 1.48
CA GLY A 43 2.13 -15.18 2.73
C GLY A 43 1.33 -13.99 3.27
N SER A 44 1.72 -13.49 4.45
CA SER A 44 1.08 -12.33 5.11
C SER A 44 1.75 -10.98 4.79
N MET A 45 2.84 -11.00 4.01
CA MET A 45 3.63 -9.83 3.67
C MET A 45 3.20 -9.22 2.34
N VAL A 46 3.27 -7.89 2.30
CA VAL A 46 2.84 -7.09 1.15
C VAL A 46 3.86 -6.00 0.92
N ARG A 47 4.25 -5.80 -0.32
CA ARG A 47 4.94 -4.59 -0.80
C ARG A 47 4.10 -3.99 -1.90
N GLY A 48 3.84 -2.68 -1.83
CA GLY A 48 3.17 -1.92 -2.88
C GLY A 48 4.05 -0.75 -3.31
N ASP A 49 4.15 -0.57 -4.61
CA ASP A 49 4.78 0.55 -5.28
C ASP A 49 3.74 1.18 -6.21
N PHE A 50 3.40 2.45 -5.99
CA PHE A 50 2.31 3.12 -6.69
C PHE A 50 2.79 4.42 -7.34
N SER A 51 2.21 4.70 -8.49
CA SER A 51 2.35 5.97 -9.18
C SER A 51 0.95 6.52 -9.48
N SER A 52 0.70 7.74 -9.03
CA SER A 52 -0.57 8.44 -9.26
C SER A 52 -0.34 9.77 -9.96
N LYS A 53 -1.25 10.11 -10.87
CA LYS A 53 -1.31 11.39 -11.56
C LYS A 53 -2.63 12.05 -11.21
N GLY A 54 -2.59 13.25 -10.65
CA GLY A 54 -3.80 14.05 -10.39
C GLY A 54 -4.16 14.96 -11.57
N PRO A 55 -5.24 15.76 -11.45
CA PRO A 55 -5.67 16.72 -12.47
C PRO A 55 -4.62 17.79 -12.80
N SER A 56 -3.71 18.09 -11.86
CA SER A 56 -2.56 18.99 -12.08
C SER A 56 -1.51 18.41 -13.04
N GLY A 57 -1.61 17.12 -13.37
CA GLY A 57 -0.66 16.41 -14.21
C GLY A 57 0.65 16.01 -13.51
N VAL A 58 0.83 16.41 -12.25
CA VAL A 58 2.00 16.04 -11.44
C VAL A 58 1.91 14.56 -11.09
N MET A 59 3.01 13.85 -11.32
CA MET A 59 3.18 12.47 -10.89
C MET A 59 3.61 12.43 -9.44
N GLU A 60 2.92 11.63 -8.63
CA GLU A 60 3.25 11.35 -7.25
C GLU A 60 3.55 9.86 -7.10
N GLU A 61 4.63 9.56 -6.39
CA GLU A 61 5.00 8.19 -6.04
C GLU A 61 4.67 7.92 -4.59
N SER A 62 4.14 6.74 -4.31
CA SER A 62 3.91 6.28 -2.95
C SER A 62 4.20 4.81 -2.82
N HIS A 63 4.53 4.41 -1.60
CA HIS A 63 5.06 3.10 -1.31
C HIS A 63 4.44 2.57 -0.03
N MET A 64 4.27 1.26 0.06
CA MET A 64 3.84 0.60 1.28
C MET A 64 4.56 -0.72 1.50
N ILE A 65 4.75 -1.10 2.76
CA ILE A 65 5.13 -2.45 3.18
C ILE A 65 4.28 -2.85 4.38
N LYS A 66 3.75 -4.08 4.37
CA LYS A 66 3.18 -4.73 5.56
C LYS A 66 4.15 -5.78 6.09
N GLN A 67 4.64 -5.57 7.32
CA GLN A 67 5.48 -6.52 8.07
C GLN A 67 4.74 -6.95 9.32
N GLY A 68 4.28 -8.20 9.38
CA GLY A 68 3.42 -8.65 10.49
C GLY A 68 2.16 -7.79 10.57
N ASP A 69 1.91 -7.18 11.71
CA ASP A 69 0.77 -6.28 11.95
C ASP A 69 1.09 -4.80 11.76
N VAL A 70 2.31 -4.44 11.34
CA VAL A 70 2.71 -3.05 11.09
C VAL A 70 2.68 -2.77 9.60
N VAL A 71 2.06 -1.65 9.23
CA VAL A 71 2.06 -1.10 7.88
C VAL A 71 2.94 0.13 7.86
N PHE A 72 3.90 0.16 6.95
CA PHE A 72 4.80 1.27 6.68
C PHE A 72 4.42 1.87 5.34
N THR A 73 4.33 3.19 5.26
CA THR A 73 3.92 3.89 4.04
C THR A 73 4.73 5.16 3.88
N TRP A 74 5.18 5.48 2.67
CA TRP A 74 6.04 6.64 2.46
C TRP A 74 5.96 7.19 1.05
N SER A 75 6.41 8.44 0.91
CA SER A 75 6.69 9.11 -0.35
C SER A 75 7.96 9.94 -0.16
N GLY A 76 8.87 9.91 -1.14
CA GLY A 76 10.20 10.50 -0.99
C GLY A 76 10.93 9.92 0.22
N ASN A 77 11.41 10.78 1.13
CA ASN A 77 12.17 10.39 2.34
C ASN A 77 11.36 10.43 3.64
N LYS A 78 10.04 10.65 3.56
CA LYS A 78 9.15 10.75 4.72
C LYS A 78 8.05 9.70 4.65
N GLY A 79 7.75 9.09 5.78
CA GLY A 79 6.71 8.10 5.89
C GLY A 79 6.05 8.07 7.25
N ALA A 80 5.08 7.17 7.35
CA ALA A 80 4.35 6.86 8.55
C ALA A 80 4.32 5.35 8.75
N LYS A 81 4.20 4.93 10.01
CA LYS A 81 3.86 3.55 10.38
C LYS A 81 2.64 3.54 11.29
N LEU A 82 1.85 2.49 11.15
CA LEU A 82 0.64 2.24 11.94
C LEU A 82 0.37 0.74 12.01
N GLY A 83 -0.37 0.30 13.02
CA GLY A 83 -0.89 -1.04 13.12
C GLY A 83 -2.01 -1.29 12.09
N MET A 84 -2.10 -2.52 11.60
CA MET A 84 -3.10 -2.96 10.62
C MET A 84 -4.54 -2.73 11.12
N SER A 85 -4.77 -2.81 12.44
CA SER A 85 -6.07 -2.53 13.05
C SER A 85 -6.53 -1.08 12.87
N GLN A 86 -5.58 -0.13 12.79
CA GLN A 86 -5.83 1.29 12.59
C GLN A 86 -5.99 1.67 11.11
N MET A 87 -5.76 0.75 10.18
CA MET A 87 -5.91 1.04 8.75
C MET A 87 -7.37 1.21 8.32
N ASN A 88 -8.30 0.60 9.08
CA ASN A 88 -9.75 0.71 8.85
C ASN A 88 -10.35 1.96 9.49
N THR A 89 -9.68 2.55 10.48
CA THR A 89 -10.04 3.89 10.94
C THR A 89 -9.56 4.86 9.87
N ASN A 90 -10.44 5.73 9.38
CA ASN A 90 -10.08 6.79 8.45
C ASN A 90 -9.03 7.69 9.10
N VAL A 91 -7.76 7.29 9.06
CA VAL A 91 -6.63 8.16 9.32
C VAL A 91 -6.59 9.07 8.10
N SER A 92 -7.42 10.10 8.15
CA SER A 92 -7.37 11.21 7.22
C SER A 92 -5.98 11.79 7.34
N SER A 93 -5.07 11.36 6.46
CA SER A 93 -3.77 11.98 6.30
C SER A 93 -4.03 13.38 5.77
N GLN A 94 -4.25 14.34 6.66
CA GLN A 94 -4.40 15.76 6.34
C GLN A 94 -3.09 16.36 5.79
N ASN A 95 -2.06 15.56 5.49
CA ASN A 95 -0.75 16.07 5.14
C ASN A 95 0.02 15.19 4.15
N SER A 96 -0.60 14.87 3.01
CA SER A 96 0.05 14.52 1.74
C SER A 96 -1.04 14.07 0.77
N GLY A 97 -1.00 14.49 -0.50
CA GLY A 97 -1.94 14.10 -1.57
C GLY A 97 -2.00 12.61 -1.93
N SER A 98 -1.60 11.74 -1.00
CA SER A 98 -1.56 10.30 -1.14
C SER A 98 -2.96 9.72 -1.24
N PHE A 99 -3.18 9.00 -2.34
CA PHE A 99 -4.25 8.04 -2.51
C PHE A 99 -4.44 7.23 -1.22
N GLY A 100 -5.63 7.30 -0.61
CA GLY A 100 -5.88 6.76 0.73
C GLY A 100 -5.51 5.27 0.82
N LEU A 101 -4.61 4.93 1.74
CA LEU A 101 -4.13 3.56 1.92
C LEU A 101 -5.25 2.56 2.17
N SER A 102 -6.32 2.98 2.86
CA SER A 102 -7.54 2.18 3.05
C SER A 102 -8.24 1.87 1.71
N SER A 103 -8.28 2.83 0.79
CA SER A 103 -8.92 2.62 -0.53
C SER A 103 -8.19 1.58 -1.38
N ILE A 104 -6.85 1.50 -1.34
CA ILE A 104 -6.09 0.46 -2.07
C ILE A 104 -6.45 -0.96 -1.60
N PHE A 105 -6.73 -1.14 -0.31
CA PHE A 105 -6.98 -2.47 0.26
C PHE A 105 -8.33 -3.05 -0.14
N ASP A 106 -9.34 -2.19 -0.24
CA ASP A 106 -10.73 -2.59 -0.37
C ASP A 106 -11.33 -2.27 -1.75
N GLN A 107 -10.67 -1.44 -2.56
CA GLN A 107 -11.13 -1.14 -3.91
C GLN A 107 -11.02 -2.35 -4.84
N ASN A 108 -12.07 -2.60 -5.62
CA ASN A 108 -12.06 -3.60 -6.67
C ASN A 108 -11.30 -3.08 -7.90
N LEU A 109 -10.18 -3.72 -8.21
CA LEU A 109 -9.30 -3.41 -9.34
C LEU A 109 -9.13 -4.63 -10.25
N ASN A 110 -8.67 -4.38 -11.47
CA ASN A 110 -8.27 -5.42 -12.41
C ASN A 110 -6.75 -5.62 -12.28
N TYR A 111 -6.36 -6.71 -11.63
CA TYR A 111 -4.97 -7.07 -11.44
C TYR A 111 -4.50 -8.04 -12.51
N LYS A 112 -3.26 -7.87 -12.96
CA LYS A 112 -2.50 -8.84 -13.74
C LYS A 112 -1.46 -9.46 -12.81
N CYS A 113 -1.67 -10.71 -12.41
CA CYS A 113 -0.83 -11.41 -11.45
C CYS A 113 -0.02 -12.50 -12.11
N ASN A 114 1.27 -12.57 -11.74
CA ASN A 114 2.21 -13.60 -12.14
C ASN A 114 2.81 -14.27 -10.90
N ASN A 115 3.12 -15.56 -11.01
CA ASN A 115 3.88 -16.25 -9.97
C ASN A 115 5.25 -15.58 -9.77
N TRP A 116 5.73 -15.54 -8.54
CA TRP A 116 7.08 -15.08 -8.25
C TRP A 116 7.72 -15.90 -7.15
N SER A 117 9.05 -15.90 -7.13
CA SER A 117 9.79 -16.41 -5.98
C SER A 117 10.03 -15.26 -5.01
N LYS A 118 9.71 -15.49 -3.74
CA LYS A 118 9.86 -14.51 -2.67
C LYS A 118 11.29 -13.96 -2.62
N ASP A 119 11.40 -12.64 -2.77
CA ASP A 119 12.59 -11.87 -2.45
C ASP A 119 12.39 -11.12 -1.12
N ASN A 120 13.12 -11.52 -0.08
CA ASN A 120 13.03 -10.90 1.24
C ASN A 120 13.42 -9.40 1.22
N ALA A 121 14.28 -8.99 0.29
CA ALA A 121 14.70 -7.59 0.19
C ALA A 121 13.52 -6.66 -0.18
N LYS A 122 12.53 -7.16 -0.94
CA LYS A 122 11.32 -6.40 -1.29
C LYS A 122 10.42 -6.05 -0.10
N PHE A 123 10.56 -6.78 1.00
CA PHE A 123 9.75 -6.59 2.21
C PHE A 123 10.50 -5.88 3.32
N SER A 124 11.70 -5.37 3.07
CA SER A 124 12.45 -4.54 4.01
C SER A 124 12.20 -3.06 3.71
N THR A 125 12.05 -2.24 4.74
CA THR A 125 11.97 -0.78 4.56
C THR A 125 13.32 -0.24 4.07
N PRO A 126 13.35 0.68 3.08
CA PRO A 126 14.60 1.29 2.63
C PRO A 126 15.29 2.07 3.75
N SER A 127 16.63 2.11 3.72
CA SER A 127 17.38 3.03 4.57
C SER A 127 17.11 4.48 4.15
N GLY A 128 17.09 5.40 5.13
CA GLY A 128 16.93 6.84 4.86
C GLY A 128 15.49 7.35 4.83
N ILE A 129 14.48 6.48 5.00
CA ILE A 129 13.10 6.91 5.23
C ILE A 129 12.88 7.16 6.72
N VAL A 130 12.34 8.33 7.06
CA VAL A 130 11.93 8.65 8.42
C VAL A 130 10.45 8.31 8.58
N PHE A 131 10.14 7.33 9.43
CA PHE A 131 8.77 6.91 9.71
C PHE A 131 8.26 7.50 11.03
N GLU A 132 7.21 8.30 10.94
CA GLU A 132 6.46 8.75 12.11
C GLU A 132 5.52 7.65 12.60
N ASP A 133 5.45 7.45 13.92
CA ASP A 133 4.53 6.50 14.55
C ASP A 133 3.19 7.20 14.83
N LEU A 134 2.21 6.94 13.96
CA LEU A 134 0.91 7.63 14.05
C LEU A 134 0.11 7.21 15.29
N GLU A 135 0.28 5.97 15.77
CA GLU A 135 -0.38 5.49 16.98
C GLU A 135 0.18 6.19 18.22
N ALA A 136 1.51 6.32 18.28
CA ALA A 136 2.17 7.07 19.34
C ALA A 136 1.78 8.55 19.32
N LEU A 137 1.70 9.15 18.13
CA LEU A 137 1.28 10.54 17.96
C LEU A 137 -0.16 10.75 18.46
N GLU A 138 -1.12 9.93 18.02
CA GLU A 138 -2.52 10.02 18.45
C GLU A 138 -2.65 9.89 19.97
N LYS A 139 -1.96 8.91 20.57
CA LYS A 139 -1.94 8.73 22.02
C LYS A 139 -1.39 9.97 22.73
N SER A 140 -0.33 10.57 22.21
CA SER A 140 0.28 11.78 22.80
C SER A 140 -0.65 13.00 22.72
N MET A 141 -1.46 13.13 21.66
CA MET A 141 -2.42 14.21 21.53
C MET A 141 -3.58 14.05 22.50
N LYS A 142 -4.13 12.82 22.64
CA LYS A 142 -5.21 12.55 23.61
C LYS A 142 -4.80 12.83 25.06
N LEU A 143 -3.54 12.61 25.41
CA LEU A 143 -3.00 12.90 26.74
C LEU A 143 -2.81 14.40 27.03
N LYS A 144 -2.62 15.24 26.00
CA LYS A 144 -2.42 16.69 26.17
C LYS A 144 -3.73 17.49 26.27
N VAL A 145 -4.87 16.84 26.07
CA VAL A 145 -6.21 17.46 26.12
C VAL A 145 -6.92 17.15 27.46
N GLN A 146 -6.26 16.39 28.35
CA GLN A 146 -6.71 16.12 29.72
C GLN A 146 -5.91 16.98 30.70
#